data_AF-A0AAJ1HR71-F1
#
_entry.id   AF-A0AAJ1HR71-F1
#
_cell.length_a   1.000
_cell.length_b   1.000
_cell.length_c   1.000
_cell.angle_alpha   90.00
_cell.angle_beta   90.00
_cell.angle_gamma   90.00
#
_symmetry.space_group_name_H-M   'P 1'
#
loop_
_entity.id
_entity.type
_entity.pdbx_description
1 polymer ?
#
loop_
_entity_poly.entity_id
_entity_poly.type
_entity_poly.pdbx_seq_one_letter_code
_entity_poly.pdbx_strand_id
1 'polypeptide(L)' 'MTGSKTLNSVGFTLTGTAAEVDQQYLEQIFAARPEMQQISANHSERRSILRPFAITPIAGSIYDLRQQPIFQKRIEF' A
#
# COMPACT_ATOMS: atom_id res chain seq x y z
N MET A 1 5.87 4.10 22.72
CA MET A 1 6.81 4.87 21.87
C MET A 1 6.09 6.09 21.31
N THR A 2 6.81 7.19 21.18
CA THR A 2 6.40 8.59 21.45
C THR A 2 5.51 9.25 20.37
N GLY A 3 4.34 9.73 20.80
CA GLY A 3 3.24 10.27 19.99
C GLY A 3 3.28 11.76 19.63
N SER A 4 4.45 12.41 19.55
CA SER A 4 4.55 13.81 19.08
C SER A 4 4.84 13.95 17.58
N LYS A 5 5.41 12.91 16.94
CA LYS A 5 5.75 12.95 15.50
C LYS A 5 4.62 12.51 14.58
N THR A 6 3.60 11.82 15.08
CA THR A 6 2.48 11.31 14.28
C THR A 6 1.40 12.36 14.02
N LEU A 7 1.36 13.46 14.76
CA LEU A 7 0.39 14.56 14.55
C LEU A 7 0.58 15.30 13.22
N ASN A 8 1.70 15.08 12.52
CA ASN A 8 1.89 15.57 11.15
C ASN A 8 1.96 14.42 10.15
N SER A 9 0.97 13.53 10.16
CA SER A 9 0.93 12.39 9.24
C SER A 9 -0.46 12.16 8.67
N VAL A 10 -0.48 11.58 7.47
CA VAL A 10 -1.66 10.96 6.88
C VAL A 10 -1.45 9.46 6.98
N GLY A 11 -2.43 8.77 7.55
CA GLY A 11 -2.44 7.32 7.68
C GLY A 11 -3.63 6.72 6.95
N PHE A 12 -3.53 5.44 6.61
CA PHE A 12 -4.68 4.69 6.14
C PHE A 12 -4.66 3.27 6.72
N THR A 13 -5.84 2.69 6.83
CA THR A 13 -6.04 1.28 7.11
C THR A 13 -6.75 0.65 5.93
N LEU A 14 -6.40 -0.59 5.63
CA LEU A 14 -7.07 -1.40 4.61
C LEU A 14 -7.35 -2.77 5.21
N THR A 15 -8.60 -3.21 5.12
CA THR A 15 -9.04 -4.55 5.46
C THR A 15 -9.49 -5.24 4.18
N GLY A 16 -9.01 -6.45 3.97
CA GLY A 16 -9.27 -7.21 2.76
C GLY A 16 -8.72 -8.62 2.87
N THR A 17 -8.93 -9.41 1.82
CA THR A 17 -8.33 -10.74 1.69
C THR A 17 -7.03 -10.64 0.93
N ALA A 18 -5.96 -11.23 1.47
CA ALA A 18 -4.68 -11.34 0.79
C ALA A 18 -4.57 -12.71 0.11
N ALA A 19 -4.23 -12.72 -1.18
CA ALA A 19 -3.94 -13.93 -1.93
C ALA A 19 -2.63 -13.75 -2.67
N GLU A 20 -1.87 -14.85 -2.79
CA GLU A 20 -0.68 -14.88 -3.62
C GLU A 20 -1.07 -14.72 -5.09
N VAL A 21 -0.28 -13.96 -5.84
CA VAL A 21 -0.44 -13.75 -7.27
C VAL A 21 0.81 -14.18 -8.01
N ASP A 22 0.67 -14.48 -9.30
CA ASP A 22 1.80 -14.85 -10.14
C ASP A 22 2.73 -13.64 -10.34
N GLN A 23 4.03 -13.90 -10.48
CA GLN A 23 5.01 -12.91 -10.91
C GLN A 23 4.64 -12.26 -12.25
N GLN A 24 3.97 -12.97 -13.17
CA GLN A 24 3.46 -12.39 -14.42
C GLN A 24 2.48 -11.23 -14.19
N TYR A 25 1.72 -11.26 -13.08
CA TYR A 25 0.81 -10.16 -12.72
C TYR A 25 1.56 -8.89 -12.35
N LEU A 26 2.75 -9.00 -11.73
CA LEU A 26 3.61 -7.84 -11.47
C LEU A 26 4.14 -7.21 -12.76
N GLU A 27 4.51 -8.02 -13.75
CA GLU A 27 4.99 -7.51 -15.04
C GLU A 27 3.90 -6.69 -15.75
N GLN A 28 2.64 -7.12 -15.67
CA GLN A 28 1.50 -6.35 -16.18
C GLN A 28 1.35 -4.99 -15.45
N ILE A 29 1.52 -4.98 -14.12
CA ILE A 29 1.50 -3.74 -13.34
C ILE A 29 2.64 -2.82 -13.77
N PHE A 30 3.86 -3.33 -13.93
CA PHE A 30 5.02 -2.53 -14.35
C PHE A 30 4.88 -2.00 -15.78
N ALA A 31 4.27 -2.77 -16.69
CA ALA A 31 3.98 -2.31 -18.04
C ALA A 31 2.94 -1.18 -18.05
N ALA A 32 1.91 -1.27 -17.21
CA ALA A 32 0.86 -0.25 -17.11
C ALA A 32 1.27 0.99 -16.28
N ARG A 33 2.22 0.83 -15.36
CA ARG A 33 2.72 1.85 -14.42
C ARG A 33 4.25 1.77 -14.33
N PRO A 34 4.99 2.27 -15.33
CA PRO A 34 6.45 2.21 -15.37
C PRO A 34 7.13 2.84 -14.14
N GLU A 35 6.50 3.82 -13.51
CA GLU A 35 6.96 4.45 -12.27
C GLU A 35 7.13 3.45 -11.11
N MET A 36 6.35 2.36 -11.10
CA MET A 36 6.45 1.31 -10.08
C MET A 36 7.73 0.48 -10.21
N GLN A 37 8.40 0.51 -11.38
CA GLN A 37 9.68 -0.15 -11.57
C GLN A 37 10.76 0.46 -10.66
N GLN A 38 10.72 1.77 -10.37
CA GLN A 38 11.70 2.44 -9.52
C GLN A 38 11.67 1.92 -8.07
N ILE A 39 10.48 1.60 -7.55
CA ILE A 39 10.31 1.03 -6.20
C ILE A 39 10.96 -0.36 -6.12
N SER A 40 10.89 -1.11 -7.22
CA SER A 40 11.50 -2.44 -7.35
C SER A 40 12.97 -2.43 -7.80
N ALA A 41 13.57 -1.26 -8.07
CA ALA A 41 14.91 -1.13 -8.63
C ALA A 41 16.00 -1.52 -7.61
N ASN A 42 15.78 -1.28 -6.32
CA ASN A 42 16.72 -1.65 -5.24
C ASN A 42 16.76 -3.16 -4.93
N HIS A 43 15.93 -3.97 -5.60
CA HIS A 43 15.76 -5.40 -5.32
C HIS A 43 15.88 -6.28 -6.57
N SER A 44 16.48 -5.78 -7.65
CA SER A 44 16.59 -6.48 -8.95
C SER A 44 17.09 -7.94 -8.82
N GLU A 45 18.08 -8.19 -7.97
CA GLU A 45 18.67 -9.53 -7.77
C GLU A 45 17.77 -10.50 -6.97
N ARG A 46 16.74 -10.01 -6.27
CA ARG A 46 15.86 -10.82 -5.41
C ARG A 46 14.45 -11.02 -5.98
N ARG A 47 14.15 -10.46 -7.16
CA ARG A 47 12.78 -10.56 -7.73
C ARG A 47 12.33 -12.00 -7.96
N SER A 48 13.25 -12.90 -8.31
CA SER A 48 12.97 -14.32 -8.53
C SER A 48 12.60 -15.10 -7.26
N ILE A 49 12.85 -14.55 -6.07
CA ILE A 49 12.52 -15.19 -4.77
C ILE A 49 11.36 -14.50 -4.04
N LEU A 50 10.85 -13.38 -4.56
CA LEU A 50 9.73 -12.66 -3.96
C LEU A 50 8.41 -13.24 -4.46
N ARG A 51 7.52 -13.59 -3.54
CA ARG A 51 6.16 -14.04 -3.83
C ARG A 51 5.21 -12.86 -3.66
N PRO A 52 4.59 -12.34 -4.73
CA PRO A 52 3.70 -11.20 -4.62
C PRO A 52 2.35 -11.62 -4.04
N PHE A 53 1.76 -10.71 -3.27
CA PHE A 53 0.41 -10.85 -2.75
C PHE A 53 -0.42 -9.65 -3.20
N ALA A 54 -1.64 -9.91 -3.64
CA ALA A 54 -2.64 -8.89 -3.88
C ALA A 54 -3.63 -8.87 -2.72
N ILE A 55 -4.03 -7.67 -2.30
CA ILE A 55 -5.10 -7.47 -1.33
C ILE A 55 -6.35 -7.05 -2.11
N THR A 56 -7.39 -7.87 -2.04
CA THR A 56 -8.73 -7.47 -2.49
C THR A 56 -9.40 -6.70 -1.35
N PRO A 57 -9.61 -5.37 -1.50
CA PRO A 57 -10.08 -4.55 -0.41
C PRO A 57 -11.58 -4.79 -0.15
N ILE A 58 -11.97 -4.74 1.13
CA ILE A 58 -13.35 -4.83 1.59
C ILE A 58 -13.75 -3.50 2.24
N ALA A 59 -12.87 -2.98 3.10
CA ALA A 59 -13.07 -1.70 3.76
C ALA A 59 -11.74 -1.03 4.03
N GLY A 60 -11.76 0.29 4.21
CA GLY A 60 -10.59 1.05 4.62
C GLY A 60 -10.97 2.31 5.35
N SER A 61 -9.97 3.00 5.87
CA SER A 61 -10.13 4.34 6.42
C SER A 61 -8.90 5.18 6.14
N ILE A 62 -9.11 6.45 5.85
CA ILE A 62 -8.05 7.46 5.73
C ILE A 62 -8.16 8.38 6.94
N TYR A 63 -7.01 8.69 7.52
CA TYR A 63 -6.87 9.56 8.68
C TYR A 63 -5.92 10.70 8.33
N ASP A 64 -6.36 11.94 8.50
CA ASP A 64 -5.47 13.10 8.44
C ASP A 64 -5.28 13.64 9.86
N LEU A 65 -4.16 13.25 10.48
CA LEU A 65 -3.83 13.61 11.85
C LEU A 65 -3.37 15.08 11.98
N ARG A 66 -3.17 15.77 10.85
CA ARG A 66 -2.80 17.20 10.79
C ARG A 66 -3.97 18.12 11.09
N GLN A 67 -5.20 17.63 10.92
CA GLN A 67 -6.41 18.41 11.13
C GLN A 67 -6.88 18.25 12.59
N GLN A 68 -7.49 19.32 13.13
CA GLN A 68 -8.12 19.31 14.45
C GLN A 68 -9.57 19.82 14.31
N PRO A 69 -10.59 18.97 14.54
CA PRO A 69 -10.47 17.56 14.93
C PRO A 69 -9.84 16.70 13.82
N ILE A 70 -9.27 15.55 14.19
CA ILE A 70 -8.70 14.60 13.24
C ILE A 70 -9.75 14.27 12.18
N PHE A 71 -9.39 14.43 10.90
CA PHE A 71 -10.26 14.01 9.81
C PHE A 71 -10.14 12.49 9.65
N GLN A 72 -11.29 11.82 9.60
CA GLN A 72 -11.39 10.40 9.29
C GLN A 72 -12.46 10.18 8.23
N LYS A 73 -12.15 9.40 7.19
CA LYS A 73 -13.13 8.96 6.19
C LYS A 73 -13.05 7.45 6.02
N ARG A 74 -14.17 6.76 6.24
CA ARG A 74 -14.34 5.35 5.94
C ARG A 74 -14.63 5.17 4.45
N ILE A 75 -14.09 4.11 3.87
CA ILE A 75 -14.28 3.72 2.47
C ILE A 75 -14.72 2.26 2.45
N GLU A 76 -15.72 1.97 1.63
CA GLU A 76 -16.20 0.62 1.31
C GLU A 76 -16.02 0.43 -0.20
N PHE A 77 -15.69 -0.80 -0.62
CA PHE A 77 -15.25 -1.14 -1.98
C PHE A 77 -16.23 -2.05 -2.69
#